data_AF-A0A9W5AM57-F1
#
_entry.id   AF-A0A9W5AM57-F1
#
_cell.length_a   1.000
_cell.length_b   1.000
_cell.length_c   1.000
_cell.angle_alpha   90.00
_cell.angle_beta   90.00
_cell.angle_gamma   90.00
#
_symmetry.space_group_name_H-M   'P 1'
#
loop_
_entity.id
_entity.type
_entity.pdbx_description
1 polymer ?
#
loop_
_entity_poly.entity_id
_entity_poly.type
_entity_poly.pdbx_seq_one_letter_code
_entity_poly.pdbx_strand_id
1 'polypeptide(L)'
;MTISSNKFILYFALFITVLNYQFFAFAFKNVDFYDNVLVLLTLPILFFSLIVFIFSLLFLPYITKALAIFLTIIGVVGAYFMSAYSVIIDSEMIRNAVQTDIKEVRDLLNINMVFWIFLAFIAVFMILKVKITKTNMLKALKYRSLLCATSLILFGLLFAGLSKSYIPFFRTYNHIRFFSTPFYPLYSSYKYVKSLAPKAEFKAIGLDAKQTKEQKKLFVFVAGETARSANYSLNGYEIHDTNPYSKANEILSFSKFSSCGTSTAISLPCMFSNLTRSNFSPDIAANTGNLLDVLETAGINVSWIGNNSGYCKGVCVRLKDAKNFGGDSYDGVMLEEIQNKIQNAKESSFIVVHLQGSHGPTYFKRYPKEFSKFSPTCDTATLKDCTYEEIVNTYDNTILYTDYIINKIVDMLKESKFQTGLFYVSDHGESLGENGIYLHGIPYSLAPDFQTKVPAMLWLEDKDKLENLKSLKDKSFSQDNIFHTMLGFFGIQTSVYDKNLDIMQEGEQK
;
A
#
# COMPACT_ATOMS: atom_id res chain seq x y z
N MET A 1 -8.23 -0.12 44.16
CA MET A 1 -6.91 -0.77 44.40
C MET A 1 -5.84 0.31 44.49
N THR A 2 -5.03 0.29 45.55
CA THR A 2 -3.95 1.27 45.78
C THR A 2 -2.61 0.56 45.64
N ILE A 3 -1.76 1.00 44.72
CA ILE A 3 -0.47 0.34 44.44
C ILE A 3 0.67 1.37 44.38
N SER A 4 1.90 0.90 44.59
CA SER A 4 3.09 1.74 44.42
C SER A 4 3.40 2.00 42.95
N SER A 5 4.11 3.10 42.67
CA SER A 5 4.51 3.47 41.30
C SER A 5 5.32 2.35 40.61
N ASN A 6 6.23 1.70 41.34
CA ASN A 6 7.02 0.59 40.80
C ASN A 6 6.16 -0.65 40.50
N LYS A 7 5.17 -0.98 41.33
CA LYS A 7 4.23 -2.07 41.05
C LYS A 7 3.38 -1.77 39.82
N PHE A 8 2.94 -0.51 39.66
CA PHE A 8 2.24 -0.08 38.45
C PHE A 8 3.10 -0.29 37.19
N ILE A 9 4.38 0.08 37.23
CA ILE A 9 5.31 -0.15 36.10
C ILE A 9 5.43 -1.62 35.76
N LEU A 10 5.63 -2.48 36.74
CA LEU A 10 5.80 -3.92 36.50
C LEU A 10 4.54 -4.51 35.85
N TYR A 11 3.35 -4.19 36.35
CA TYR A 11 2.09 -4.67 35.77
C TYR A 11 1.86 -4.09 34.37
N PHE A 12 2.16 -2.82 34.16
CA PHE A 12 1.99 -2.19 32.85
C PHE A 12 3.00 -2.70 31.82
N ALA A 13 4.26 -2.92 32.23
CA ALA A 13 5.27 -3.55 31.38
C ALA A 13 4.89 -4.98 31.00
N LEU A 14 4.29 -5.73 31.94
CA LEU A 14 3.79 -7.08 31.66
C LEU A 14 2.64 -7.03 30.66
N PHE A 15 1.67 -6.14 30.85
CA PHE A 15 0.57 -5.91 29.91
C PHE A 15 1.09 -5.60 28.50
N ILE A 16 2.03 -4.66 28.36
CA ILE A 16 2.63 -4.33 27.07
C ILE A 16 3.40 -5.52 26.49
N THR A 17 4.13 -6.27 27.31
CA THR A 17 4.83 -7.49 26.85
C THR A 17 3.82 -8.49 26.27
N VAL A 18 2.74 -8.80 26.98
CA VAL A 18 1.68 -9.71 26.48
C VAL A 18 1.03 -9.18 25.20
N LEU A 19 0.81 -7.87 25.11
CA LEU A 19 0.26 -7.23 23.91
C LEU A 19 1.15 -7.39 22.67
N ASN A 20 2.46 -7.59 22.86
CA ASN A 20 3.44 -7.88 21.81
C ASN A 20 3.47 -9.37 21.40
N TYR A 21 2.39 -10.13 21.61
CA TYR A 21 2.37 -11.56 21.23
C TYR A 21 2.69 -11.80 19.74
N GLN A 22 2.34 -10.89 18.83
CA GLN A 22 2.71 -10.99 17.40
C GLN A 22 4.22 -10.91 17.16
N PHE A 23 4.93 -10.06 17.93
CA PHE A 23 6.39 -9.99 17.91
C PHE A 23 7.01 -11.34 18.30
N PHE A 24 6.48 -11.99 19.33
CA PHE A 24 6.96 -13.30 19.76
C PHE A 24 6.56 -14.40 18.78
N ALA A 25 5.31 -14.38 18.29
CA ALA A 25 4.83 -15.34 17.30
C ALA A 25 5.68 -15.30 16.02
N PHE A 26 6.09 -14.11 15.57
CA PHE A 26 7.04 -13.97 14.47
C PHE A 26 8.37 -14.68 14.76
N ALA A 27 8.93 -14.51 15.97
CA ALA A 27 10.16 -15.20 16.37
C ALA A 27 9.98 -16.73 16.38
N PHE A 28 8.87 -17.24 16.95
CA PHE A 28 8.59 -18.67 17.00
C PHE A 28 8.32 -19.30 15.63
N LYS A 29 7.74 -18.56 14.68
CA LYS A 29 7.39 -19.07 13.34
C LYS A 29 8.58 -19.08 12.38
N ASN A 30 9.49 -18.11 12.49
CA ASN A 30 10.57 -17.91 11.51
C ASN A 30 11.93 -18.47 11.94
N VAL A 31 12.01 -19.05 13.13
CA VAL A 31 13.24 -19.62 13.69
C VAL A 31 13.01 -21.06 14.07
N ASP A 32 13.93 -21.94 13.66
CA ASP A 32 13.93 -23.33 14.10
C ASP A 32 14.05 -23.42 15.62
N PHE A 33 12.98 -23.94 16.24
CA PHE A 33 12.85 -23.97 17.69
C PHE A 33 14.01 -24.72 18.34
N TYR A 34 14.38 -25.88 17.81
CA TYR A 34 15.40 -26.76 18.40
C TYR A 34 16.79 -26.13 18.43
N ASP A 35 17.15 -25.36 17.41
CA ASP A 35 18.46 -24.70 17.33
C ASP A 35 18.53 -23.42 18.18
N ASN A 36 17.39 -22.84 18.56
CA ASN A 36 17.29 -21.53 19.19
C ASN A 36 16.42 -21.48 20.46
N VAL A 37 16.18 -22.64 21.10
CA VAL A 37 15.30 -22.77 22.29
C VAL A 37 15.61 -21.70 23.34
N LEU A 38 16.89 -21.49 23.63
CA LEU A 38 17.33 -20.56 24.67
C LEU A 38 17.02 -19.10 24.31
N VAL A 39 17.14 -18.71 23.03
CA VAL A 39 16.77 -17.37 22.56
C VAL A 39 15.26 -17.18 22.65
N LEU A 40 14.49 -18.14 22.15
CA LEU A 40 13.03 -18.04 22.10
C LEU A 40 12.39 -17.98 23.50
N LEU A 41 12.89 -18.77 24.45
CA LEU A 41 12.39 -18.75 25.83
C LEU A 41 12.81 -17.51 26.61
N THR A 42 14.01 -16.96 26.33
CA THR A 42 14.52 -15.78 27.06
C THR A 42 14.10 -14.45 26.43
N LEU A 43 13.66 -14.44 25.17
CA LEU A 43 13.26 -13.23 24.45
C LEU A 43 12.11 -12.45 25.13
N PRO A 44 11.03 -13.07 25.66
CA PRO A 44 10.02 -12.35 26.42
C PRO A 44 10.56 -11.71 27.71
N ILE A 45 11.49 -12.38 28.39
CA ILE A 45 12.13 -11.88 29.63
C ILE A 45 13.03 -10.69 29.29
N LEU A 46 13.82 -10.82 28.22
CA LEU A 46 14.66 -9.74 27.70
C LEU A 46 13.81 -8.52 27.34
N PHE A 47 12.73 -8.72 26.57
CA PHE A 47 11.80 -7.67 26.19
C PHE A 47 11.16 -7.00 27.41
N PHE A 48 10.60 -7.79 28.34
CA PHE A 48 10.00 -7.28 29.58
C PHE A 48 11.00 -6.45 30.40
N SER A 49 12.24 -6.93 30.57
CA SER A 49 13.27 -6.22 31.32
C SER A 49 13.62 -4.86 30.71
N LEU A 50 13.68 -4.78 29.37
CA LEU A 50 13.89 -3.53 28.65
C LEU A 50 12.72 -2.57 28.81
N ILE A 51 11.48 -3.06 28.72
CA ILE A 51 10.28 -2.23 28.90
C ILE A 51 10.17 -1.71 30.33
N VAL A 52 10.48 -2.52 31.34
CA VAL A 52 10.53 -2.07 32.73
C VAL A 52 11.56 -0.95 32.90
N PHE A 53 12.74 -1.07 32.30
CA PHE A 53 13.76 -0.03 32.32
C PHE A 53 13.24 1.27 31.68
N ILE A 54 12.70 1.20 30.46
CA ILE A 54 12.18 2.36 29.73
C ILE A 54 11.04 3.04 30.49
N PHE A 55 10.04 2.29 30.97
CA PHE A 55 8.93 2.86 31.75
C PHE A 55 9.39 3.40 33.09
N SER A 56 10.46 2.84 33.68
CA SER A 56 11.08 3.43 34.86
C SER A 56 11.71 4.80 34.58
N LEU A 57 12.11 5.10 33.35
CA LEU A 57 12.53 6.46 33.00
C LEU A 57 11.34 7.37 32.67
N LEU A 58 10.34 6.86 31.94
CA LEU A 58 9.26 7.67 31.37
C LEU A 58 8.09 7.96 32.34
N PHE A 59 7.75 7.06 33.26
CA PHE A 59 6.56 7.19 34.11
C PHE A 59 6.79 8.11 35.30
N LEU A 60 6.84 9.41 35.04
CA LEU A 60 7.02 10.45 36.07
C LEU A 60 5.69 10.76 36.79
N PRO A 61 5.74 11.40 37.98
CA PRO A 61 4.55 11.85 38.67
C PRO A 61 3.64 12.67 37.75
N TYR A 62 2.32 12.53 37.93
CA TYR A 62 1.26 13.22 37.17
C TYR A 62 1.10 12.80 35.69
N ILE A 63 2.17 12.48 34.97
CA ILE A 63 2.09 12.08 33.55
C ILE A 63 1.86 10.57 33.35
N THR A 64 2.20 9.75 34.35
CA THR A 64 2.17 8.27 34.26
C THR A 64 0.86 7.72 33.70
N LYS A 65 -0.29 8.19 34.22
CA LYS A 65 -1.59 7.68 33.78
C LYS A 65 -1.92 8.09 32.34
N ALA A 66 -1.67 9.36 31.98
CA ALA A 66 -1.94 9.86 30.64
C ALA A 66 -1.09 9.10 29.60
N LEU A 67 0.20 8.92 29.88
CA LEU A 67 1.11 8.18 29.00
C LEU A 67 0.73 6.70 28.90
N ALA A 68 0.37 6.04 30.02
CA ALA A 68 -0.07 4.64 30.00
C ALA A 68 -1.35 4.44 29.17
N ILE A 69 -2.32 5.36 29.28
CA ILE A 69 -3.55 5.33 28.46
C ILE A 69 -3.21 5.49 26.98
N PHE A 70 -2.40 6.48 26.63
CA PHE A 70 -1.96 6.73 25.25
C PHE A 70 -1.26 5.50 24.64
N LEU A 71 -0.29 4.92 25.36
CA LEU A 71 0.41 3.71 24.93
C LEU A 71 -0.51 2.49 24.81
N THR A 72 -1.52 2.38 25.67
CA THR A 72 -2.52 1.30 25.62
C THR A 72 -3.37 1.40 24.35
N ILE A 73 -3.87 2.59 24.03
CA ILE A 73 -4.71 2.81 22.85
C ILE A 73 -3.93 2.46 21.57
N ILE A 74 -2.72 3.03 21.40
CA ILE A 74 -1.88 2.73 20.24
C ILE A 74 -1.51 1.25 20.21
N GLY A 75 -1.19 0.68 21.38
CA GLY A 75 -0.80 -0.72 21.52
C GLY A 75 -1.89 -1.66 21.01
N VAL A 76 -3.12 -1.44 21.48
CA VAL A 76 -4.29 -2.25 21.16
C VAL A 76 -4.71 -2.08 19.69
N VAL A 77 -4.76 -0.84 19.19
CA VAL A 77 -5.04 -0.58 17.77
C VAL A 77 -4.00 -1.28 16.89
N GLY A 78 -2.71 -1.14 17.22
CA GLY A 78 -1.63 -1.81 16.49
C GLY A 78 -1.73 -3.33 16.51
N ALA A 79 -1.98 -3.91 17.69
CA ALA A 79 -2.15 -5.35 17.85
C ALA A 79 -3.37 -5.88 17.06
N TYR A 80 -4.48 -5.12 17.03
CA TYR A 80 -5.67 -5.47 16.26
C TYR A 80 -5.35 -5.52 14.76
N PHE A 81 -4.81 -4.45 14.17
CA PHE A 81 -4.54 -4.42 12.73
C PHE A 81 -3.49 -5.45 12.30
N MET A 82 -2.45 -5.66 13.11
CA MET A 82 -1.47 -6.72 12.88
C MET A 82 -2.11 -8.11 12.96
N SER A 83 -3.06 -8.33 13.85
CA SER A 83 -3.70 -9.63 14.04
C SER A 83 -4.81 -9.92 13.03
N ALA A 84 -5.66 -8.94 12.74
CA ALA A 84 -6.84 -9.10 11.91
C ALA A 84 -6.45 -9.11 10.44
N TYR A 85 -5.52 -8.24 10.03
CA TYR A 85 -5.19 -8.00 8.64
C TYR A 85 -3.73 -8.31 8.26
N SER A 86 -2.90 -8.75 9.22
CA SER A 86 -1.47 -9.01 8.98
C SER A 86 -0.70 -7.78 8.49
N VAL A 87 -1.19 -6.58 8.79
CA VAL A 87 -0.64 -5.29 8.35
C VAL A 87 0.52 -4.84 9.24
N ILE A 88 1.56 -4.28 8.62
CA ILE A 88 2.67 -3.62 9.30
C ILE A 88 2.42 -2.11 9.34
N ILE A 89 2.49 -1.50 10.54
CA ILE A 89 2.25 -0.06 10.73
C ILE A 89 3.56 0.71 10.62
N ASP A 90 4.11 0.78 9.41
CA ASP A 90 5.28 1.59 9.08
C ASP A 90 4.89 3.04 8.72
N SER A 91 5.86 3.86 8.30
CA SER A 91 5.58 5.26 7.93
C SER A 91 4.67 5.40 6.69
N GLU A 92 4.67 4.40 5.81
CA GLU A 92 3.83 4.38 4.60
C GLU A 92 2.39 4.00 4.98
N MET A 93 2.21 3.02 5.87
CA MET A 93 0.89 2.68 6.40
C MET A 93 0.28 3.84 7.20
N ILE A 94 1.08 4.60 7.97
CA ILE A 94 0.60 5.84 8.60
C ILE A 94 0.15 6.86 7.53
N ARG A 95 0.89 6.99 6.42
CA ARG A 95 0.49 7.86 5.29
C ARG A 95 -0.81 7.37 4.67
N ASN A 96 -0.96 6.07 4.43
CA ASN A 96 -2.20 5.47 3.93
C ASN A 96 -3.36 5.80 4.88
N ALA A 97 -3.21 5.59 6.18
CA ALA A 97 -4.22 5.88 7.19
C ALA A 97 -4.56 7.37 7.33
N VAL A 98 -3.66 8.29 6.96
CA VAL A 98 -3.93 9.74 6.95
C VAL A 98 -4.58 10.19 5.63
N GLN A 99 -4.25 9.51 4.52
CA GLN A 99 -4.80 9.78 3.19
C GLN A 99 -6.03 8.93 2.84
N THR A 100 -6.50 8.12 3.78
CA THR A 100 -7.70 7.30 3.68
C THR A 100 -8.94 8.18 3.81
N ASP A 101 -10.05 7.73 3.25
CA ASP A 101 -11.35 8.38 3.41
C ASP A 101 -12.26 7.63 4.40
N ILE A 102 -13.41 8.25 4.72
CA ILE A 102 -14.37 7.69 5.69
C ILE A 102 -14.92 6.32 5.23
N LYS A 103 -14.98 6.07 3.91
CA LYS A 103 -15.52 4.84 3.33
C LYS A 103 -14.52 3.69 3.47
N GLU A 104 -13.26 3.94 3.16
CA GLU A 104 -12.16 2.98 3.39
C GLU A 104 -12.12 2.54 4.86
N VAL A 105 -12.25 3.49 5.81
CA VAL A 105 -12.33 3.17 7.24
C VAL A 105 -13.57 2.35 7.59
N ARG A 106 -14.73 2.69 7.02
CA ARG A 106 -16.00 1.98 7.30
C ARG A 106 -15.95 0.54 6.83
N ASP A 107 -15.35 0.27 5.66
CA ASP A 107 -15.23 -1.08 5.12
C ASP A 107 -14.26 -1.97 5.95
N LEU A 108 -13.43 -1.37 6.82
CA LEU A 108 -12.58 -2.09 7.78
C LEU A 108 -13.28 -2.37 9.14
N LEU A 109 -14.45 -1.79 9.40
CA LEU A 109 -15.17 -2.01 10.67
C LEU A 109 -15.85 -3.38 10.68
N ASN A 110 -15.55 -4.19 11.71
CA ASN A 110 -16.21 -5.47 11.96
C ASN A 110 -16.48 -5.68 13.47
N ILE A 111 -17.23 -6.74 13.80
CA ILE A 111 -17.61 -7.04 15.19
C ILE A 111 -16.39 -7.38 16.08
N ASN A 112 -15.34 -7.97 15.51
CA ASN A 112 -14.10 -8.24 16.25
C ASN A 112 -13.43 -6.93 16.68
N MET A 113 -13.47 -5.88 15.85
CA MET A 113 -12.97 -4.56 16.23
C MET A 113 -13.69 -4.01 17.47
N VAL A 114 -15.01 -4.23 17.59
CA VAL A 114 -15.79 -3.82 18.78
C VAL A 114 -15.28 -4.54 20.02
N PHE A 115 -14.96 -5.83 19.94
CA PHE A 115 -14.37 -6.58 21.04
C PHE A 115 -12.99 -6.03 21.44
N TRP A 116 -12.13 -5.71 20.48
CA TRP A 116 -10.81 -5.09 20.76
C TRP A 116 -10.93 -3.69 21.36
N ILE A 117 -11.89 -2.87 20.90
CA ILE A 117 -12.21 -1.56 21.50
C ILE A 117 -12.71 -1.74 22.93
N PHE A 118 -13.56 -2.74 23.20
CA PHE A 118 -14.03 -3.04 24.55
C PHE A 118 -12.89 -3.47 25.47
N LEU A 119 -11.95 -4.31 24.99
CA LEU A 119 -10.74 -4.65 25.73
C LEU A 119 -9.87 -3.42 26.02
N ALA A 120 -9.70 -2.52 25.04
CA ALA A 120 -9.00 -1.26 25.25
C ALA A 120 -9.68 -0.42 26.34
N PHE A 121 -11.02 -0.33 26.31
CA PHE A 121 -11.80 0.39 27.30
C PHE A 121 -11.61 -0.22 28.71
N ILE A 122 -11.66 -1.54 28.84
CA ILE A 122 -11.38 -2.24 30.11
C ILE A 122 -9.98 -1.91 30.62
N ALA A 123 -8.95 -1.99 29.76
CA ALA A 123 -7.58 -1.70 30.14
C ALA A 123 -7.41 -0.24 30.60
N VAL A 124 -7.98 0.71 29.86
CA VAL A 124 -7.98 2.14 30.22
C VAL A 124 -8.73 2.39 31.52
N PHE A 125 -9.89 1.76 31.71
CA PHE A 125 -10.67 1.85 32.94
C PHE A 125 -9.88 1.34 34.16
N MET A 126 -9.17 0.21 34.01
CA MET A 126 -8.29 -0.30 35.07
C MET A 126 -7.18 0.72 35.41
N ILE A 127 -6.52 1.31 34.41
CA ILE A 127 -5.48 2.34 34.63
C ILE A 127 -6.04 3.54 35.39
N LEU A 128 -7.26 4.00 35.05
CA LEU A 128 -7.91 5.12 35.72
C LEU A 128 -8.25 4.80 37.18
N LYS A 129 -8.79 3.61 37.46
CA LYS A 129 -9.22 3.18 38.81
C LYS A 129 -8.07 2.92 39.78
N VAL A 130 -6.88 2.60 39.29
CA VAL A 130 -5.70 2.38 40.14
C VAL A 130 -5.29 3.68 40.82
N LYS A 131 -5.23 3.69 42.16
CA LYS A 131 -4.69 4.82 42.94
C LYS A 131 -3.20 4.60 43.16
N ILE A 132 -2.35 5.44 42.57
CA ILE A 132 -0.89 5.37 42.74
C ILE A 132 -0.52 6.10 44.04
N THR A 133 0.12 5.39 44.96
CA THR A 133 0.52 5.98 46.26
C THR A 133 1.53 7.10 46.07
N LYS A 134 1.27 8.26 46.66
CA LYS A 134 2.28 9.31 46.81
C LYS A 134 3.32 8.85 47.83
N THR A 135 4.58 8.85 47.45
CA THR A 135 5.72 8.50 48.32
C THR A 135 6.66 9.69 48.40
N ASN A 136 7.43 9.79 49.49
CA ASN A 136 8.47 10.81 49.61
C ASN A 136 9.44 10.73 48.42
N MET A 137 9.73 11.86 47.77
CA MET A 137 10.54 11.94 46.55
C MET A 137 11.90 11.22 46.66
N LEU A 138 12.60 11.35 47.78
CA LEU A 138 13.90 10.67 48.01
C LEU A 138 13.75 9.15 48.03
N LYS A 139 12.73 8.64 48.73
CA LYS A 139 12.44 7.20 48.78
C LYS A 139 11.97 6.71 47.41
N ALA A 140 11.11 7.47 46.73
CA ALA A 140 10.64 7.17 45.39
C ALA A 140 11.81 7.07 44.40
N LEU A 141 12.74 8.04 44.42
CA LEU A 141 13.92 8.06 43.57
C LEU A 141 14.85 6.88 43.86
N LYS A 142 15.08 6.54 45.14
CA LYS A 142 15.88 5.37 45.52
C LYS A 142 15.28 4.07 44.96
N TYR A 143 14.01 3.82 45.22
CA TYR A 143 13.36 2.60 44.73
C TYR A 143 13.23 2.56 43.21
N ARG A 144 13.08 3.73 42.58
CA ARG A 144 13.05 3.85 41.12
C ARG A 144 14.42 3.55 40.50
N SER A 145 15.48 4.10 41.08
CA SER A 145 16.85 3.86 40.64
C SER A 145 17.22 2.39 40.82
N LEU A 146 16.81 1.76 41.92
CA LEU A 146 16.97 0.32 42.13
C LEU A 146 16.22 -0.50 41.09
N LEU A 147 14.98 -0.13 40.74
CA LEU A 147 14.22 -0.80 39.69
C LEU A 147 14.92 -0.65 38.33
N CYS A 148 15.35 0.55 37.96
CA CYS A 148 16.11 0.79 36.72
C CYS A 148 17.38 -0.07 36.68
N ALA A 149 18.17 -0.05 37.76
CA ALA A 149 19.43 -0.79 37.84
C ALA A 149 19.19 -2.30 37.72
N THR A 150 18.24 -2.85 38.48
CA THR A 150 17.92 -4.29 38.45
C THR A 150 17.39 -4.72 37.08
N SER A 151 16.50 -3.94 36.44
CA SER A 151 16.01 -4.26 35.09
C SER A 151 17.10 -4.18 34.03
N LEU A 152 18.01 -3.19 34.14
CA LEU A 152 19.10 -3.02 33.18
C LEU A 152 20.18 -4.08 33.36
N ILE A 153 20.50 -4.47 34.60
CA ILE A 153 21.41 -5.58 34.90
C ILE A 153 20.83 -6.88 34.36
N LEU A 154 19.55 -7.16 34.61
CA LEU A 154 18.89 -8.36 34.07
C LEU A 154 18.94 -8.40 32.54
N PHE A 155 18.59 -7.28 31.89
CA PHE A 155 18.70 -7.13 30.44
C PHE A 155 20.14 -7.37 29.96
N GLY A 156 21.11 -6.71 30.58
CA GLY A 156 22.52 -6.78 30.21
C GLY A 156 23.12 -8.17 30.40
N LEU A 157 22.81 -8.86 31.50
CA LEU A 157 23.28 -10.22 31.75
C LEU A 157 22.70 -11.22 30.75
N LEU A 158 21.39 -11.14 30.46
CA LEU A 158 20.74 -11.99 29.47
C LEU A 158 21.29 -11.72 28.06
N PHE A 159 21.37 -10.45 27.67
CA PHE A 159 21.84 -10.07 26.34
C PHE A 159 23.32 -10.40 26.14
N ALA A 160 24.19 -10.10 27.11
CA ALA A 160 25.62 -10.39 27.02
C ALA A 160 25.89 -11.90 27.05
N GLY A 161 25.23 -12.63 27.97
CA GLY A 161 25.36 -14.08 28.11
C GLY A 161 24.93 -14.85 26.85
N LEU A 162 23.97 -14.31 26.09
CA LEU A 162 23.44 -14.91 24.87
C LEU A 162 23.75 -14.08 23.61
N SER A 163 24.75 -13.21 23.68
CA SER A 163 25.09 -12.26 22.60
C SER A 163 25.42 -12.95 21.28
N LYS A 164 26.10 -14.11 21.34
CA LYS A 164 26.41 -14.95 20.17
C LYS A 164 25.17 -15.44 19.42
N SER A 165 24.02 -15.52 20.09
CA SER A 165 22.75 -15.92 19.49
C SER A 165 21.86 -14.72 19.16
N TYR A 166 21.77 -13.73 20.07
CA TYR A 166 20.94 -12.55 19.88
C TYR A 166 21.41 -11.63 18.76
N ILE A 167 22.73 -11.42 18.60
CA ILE A 167 23.26 -10.51 17.56
C ILE A 167 22.94 -11.04 16.15
N PRO A 168 23.25 -12.31 15.80
CA PRO A 168 22.84 -12.86 14.51
C PRO A 168 21.33 -12.92 14.34
N PHE A 169 20.57 -13.25 15.40
CA PHE A 169 19.10 -13.26 15.36
C PHE A 169 18.53 -11.89 14.97
N PHE A 170 18.86 -10.82 15.69
CA PHE A 170 18.34 -9.49 15.37
C PHE A 170 18.90 -8.90 14.07
N ARG A 171 20.08 -9.36 13.62
CA ARG A 171 20.63 -8.95 12.30
C ARG A 171 19.88 -9.62 11.14
N THR A 172 19.63 -10.92 11.27
CA THR A 172 18.95 -11.74 10.25
C THR A 172 17.46 -11.40 10.21
N TYR A 173 16.82 -11.35 11.38
CA TYR A 173 15.40 -11.05 11.55
C TYR A 173 15.17 -9.60 11.99
N ASN A 174 15.90 -8.65 11.39
CA ASN A 174 15.82 -7.23 11.76
C ASN A 174 14.40 -6.64 11.63
N HIS A 175 13.56 -7.29 10.81
CA HIS A 175 12.16 -6.94 10.58
C HIS A 175 11.24 -7.28 11.76
N ILE A 176 11.68 -8.08 12.74
CA ILE A 176 10.89 -8.39 13.94
C ILE A 176 10.43 -7.13 14.68
N ARG A 177 11.23 -6.04 14.61
CA ARG A 177 10.91 -4.75 15.20
C ARG A 177 9.59 -4.15 14.68
N PHE A 178 9.15 -4.53 13.48
CA PHE A 178 7.92 -4.04 12.85
C PHE A 178 6.66 -4.49 13.59
N PHE A 179 6.74 -5.62 14.29
CA PHE A 179 5.66 -6.19 15.10
C PHE A 179 5.65 -5.66 16.53
N SER A 180 6.54 -4.72 16.87
CA SER A 180 6.62 -4.16 18.21
C SER A 180 5.59 -3.06 18.42
N THR A 181 4.52 -3.34 19.16
CA THR A 181 3.43 -2.39 19.46
C THR A 181 3.44 -2.00 20.94
N PRO A 182 3.33 -0.71 21.33
CA PRO A 182 3.06 0.48 20.52
C PRO A 182 4.31 1.15 19.92
N PHE A 183 5.51 0.61 20.12
CA PHE A 183 6.77 1.34 19.85
C PHE A 183 7.04 1.61 18.38
N TYR A 184 6.81 0.63 17.50
CA TYR A 184 7.01 0.81 16.06
C TYR A 184 5.99 1.76 15.44
N PRO A 185 4.66 1.67 15.71
CA PRO A 185 3.70 2.69 15.29
C PRO A 185 4.08 4.12 15.73
N LEU A 186 4.62 4.30 16.94
CA LEU A 186 5.09 5.60 17.43
C LEU A 186 6.30 6.10 16.65
N TYR A 187 7.28 5.24 16.42
CA TYR A 187 8.45 5.56 15.60
C TYR A 187 8.04 5.93 14.15
N SER A 188 7.13 5.15 13.56
CA SER A 188 6.56 5.39 12.22
C SER A 188 5.83 6.71 12.13
N SER A 189 5.02 7.04 13.14
CA SER A 189 4.32 8.33 13.25
C SER A 189 5.30 9.50 13.33
N TYR A 190 6.35 9.38 14.14
CA TYR A 190 7.41 10.40 14.22
C TYR A 190 8.12 10.57 12.87
N LYS A 191 8.50 9.47 12.20
CA LYS A 191 9.13 9.50 10.87
C LYS A 191 8.21 10.17 9.84
N TYR A 192 6.91 9.88 9.88
CA TYR A 192 5.90 10.53 9.04
C TYR A 192 5.80 12.03 9.32
N VAL A 193 5.64 12.45 10.58
CA VAL A 193 5.58 13.89 10.93
C VAL A 193 6.84 14.63 10.51
N LYS A 194 8.02 14.02 10.68
CA LYS A 194 9.27 14.59 10.17
C LYS A 194 9.27 14.74 8.65
N SER A 195 8.58 13.87 7.93
CA SER A 195 8.38 14.00 6.47
C SER A 195 7.43 15.13 6.09
N LEU A 196 6.60 15.64 7.01
CA LEU A 196 5.71 16.78 6.76
C LEU A 196 6.36 18.15 6.99
N ALA A 197 7.59 18.21 7.53
CA ALA A 197 8.31 19.46 7.72
C ALA A 197 8.40 20.24 6.39
N PRO A 198 8.30 21.59 6.38
CA PRO A 198 8.22 22.39 5.16
C PRO A 198 9.29 21.98 4.14
N LYS A 199 8.84 21.62 2.93
CA LYS A 199 9.70 21.15 1.85
C LYS A 199 9.87 22.20 0.76
N ALA A 200 10.92 21.98 -0.03
CA ALA A 200 11.45 22.86 -1.06
C ALA A 200 10.39 23.45 -2.00
N GLU A 201 10.69 24.60 -2.59
CA GLU A 201 9.88 25.22 -3.64
C GLU A 201 9.50 24.21 -4.73
N PHE A 202 8.27 24.32 -5.22
CA PHE A 202 7.76 23.45 -6.27
C PHE A 202 8.65 23.53 -7.52
N LYS A 203 9.11 22.37 -8.00
CA LYS A 203 9.97 22.24 -9.16
C LYS A 203 9.17 21.80 -10.38
N ALA A 204 8.84 22.73 -11.26
CA ALA A 204 8.33 22.39 -12.58
C ALA A 204 9.40 21.64 -13.41
N ILE A 205 8.99 20.67 -14.21
CA ILE A 205 9.85 19.87 -15.08
C ILE A 205 9.27 19.84 -16.50
N GLY A 206 10.10 19.47 -17.48
CA GLY A 206 9.67 19.36 -18.87
C GLY A 206 9.16 20.67 -19.48
N LEU A 207 9.65 21.83 -19.01
CA LEU A 207 9.28 23.14 -19.55
C LEU A 207 9.72 23.34 -21.02
N ASP A 208 10.64 22.50 -21.48
CA ASP A 208 11.13 22.41 -22.86
C ASP A 208 10.32 21.44 -23.73
N ALA A 209 9.26 20.81 -23.18
CA ALA A 209 8.50 19.78 -23.86
C ALA A 209 7.79 20.31 -25.12
N LYS A 210 8.04 19.65 -26.26
CA LYS A 210 7.44 19.97 -27.55
C LYS A 210 7.07 18.72 -28.32
N GLN A 211 5.94 18.77 -29.03
CA GLN A 211 5.55 17.74 -29.99
C GLN A 211 6.44 17.79 -31.24
N THR A 212 6.80 16.62 -31.76
CA THR A 212 7.58 16.49 -33.00
C THR A 212 6.77 16.07 -34.23
N LYS A 213 5.54 15.57 -34.01
CA LYS A 213 4.67 15.05 -35.06
C LYS A 213 3.35 15.80 -35.07
N GLU A 214 2.87 16.16 -36.25
CA GLU A 214 1.59 16.87 -36.44
C GLU A 214 0.37 15.94 -36.37
N GLN A 215 0.56 14.61 -36.41
CA GLN A 215 -0.53 13.65 -36.33
C GLN A 215 -1.20 13.71 -34.95
N LYS A 216 -2.52 13.95 -34.94
CA LYS A 216 -3.29 14.00 -33.72
C LYS A 216 -3.44 12.61 -33.10
N LYS A 217 -3.13 12.52 -31.81
CA LYS A 217 -3.09 11.26 -31.06
C LYS A 217 -4.04 11.31 -29.86
N LEU A 218 -4.72 10.21 -29.57
CA LEU A 218 -5.56 10.09 -28.39
C LEU A 218 -5.16 8.85 -27.60
N PHE A 219 -4.81 9.03 -26.33
CA PHE A 219 -4.40 7.92 -25.48
C PHE A 219 -5.22 7.88 -24.21
N VAL A 220 -5.72 6.69 -23.87
CA VAL A 220 -6.39 6.45 -22.58
C VAL A 220 -5.47 5.64 -21.68
N PHE A 221 -5.07 6.24 -20.57
CA PHE A 221 -4.29 5.56 -19.54
C PHE A 221 -5.20 5.12 -18.41
N VAL A 222 -5.34 3.80 -18.22
CA VAL A 222 -6.20 3.23 -17.18
C VAL A 222 -5.33 2.81 -16.00
N ALA A 223 -5.36 3.62 -14.94
CA ALA A 223 -4.79 3.28 -13.64
C ALA A 223 -5.75 2.33 -12.91
N GLY A 224 -5.40 1.05 -12.86
CA GLY A 224 -6.08 0.04 -12.06
C GLY A 224 -5.77 0.17 -10.57
N GLU A 225 -6.54 -0.56 -9.77
CA GLU A 225 -6.43 -0.59 -8.32
C GLU A 225 -6.41 -2.04 -7.83
N THR A 226 -5.39 -2.41 -7.05
CA THR A 226 -5.31 -3.68 -6.31
C THR A 226 -5.26 -4.98 -7.18
N ALA A 227 -5.27 -4.90 -8.51
CA ALA A 227 -5.23 -6.06 -9.38
C ALA A 227 -3.82 -6.69 -9.47
N ARG A 228 -3.71 -8.02 -9.34
CA ARG A 228 -2.43 -8.77 -9.38
C ARG A 228 -2.29 -9.62 -10.62
N SER A 229 -1.07 -9.71 -11.16
CA SER A 229 -0.79 -10.43 -12.41
C SER A 229 -1.12 -11.93 -12.32
N ALA A 230 -0.98 -12.52 -11.12
CA ALA A 230 -1.19 -13.94 -10.88
C ALA A 230 -2.62 -14.43 -11.17
N ASN A 231 -3.61 -13.53 -11.24
CA ASN A 231 -5.01 -13.86 -11.51
C ASN A 231 -5.49 -13.36 -12.89
N TYR A 232 -4.56 -12.97 -13.76
CA TYR A 232 -4.86 -12.60 -15.14
C TYR A 232 -4.65 -13.81 -16.05
N SER A 233 -5.73 -14.30 -16.66
CA SER A 233 -5.69 -15.43 -17.62
C SER A 233 -4.79 -15.15 -18.83
N LEU A 234 -4.68 -13.89 -19.25
CA LEU A 234 -3.72 -13.45 -20.27
C LEU A 234 -2.25 -13.67 -19.87
N ASN A 235 -1.97 -13.81 -18.57
CA ASN A 235 -0.64 -14.04 -18.02
C ASN A 235 -0.45 -15.49 -17.52
N GLY A 236 -1.31 -16.42 -17.95
CA GLY A 236 -1.20 -17.85 -17.63
C GLY A 236 -1.94 -18.29 -16.38
N TYR A 237 -2.90 -17.50 -15.88
CA TYR A 237 -3.82 -17.96 -14.85
C TYR A 237 -4.82 -18.97 -15.44
N GLU A 238 -4.82 -20.20 -14.92
CA GLU A 238 -5.58 -21.32 -15.50
C GLU A 238 -6.88 -21.65 -14.75
N ILE A 239 -7.10 -21.10 -13.55
CA ILE A 239 -8.26 -21.44 -12.72
C ILE A 239 -9.55 -20.90 -13.36
N HIS A 240 -9.55 -19.64 -13.78
CA HIS A 240 -10.68 -19.00 -14.45
C HIS A 240 -10.23 -18.16 -15.65
N ASP A 241 -11.06 -18.08 -16.69
CA ASP A 241 -10.88 -17.13 -17.78
C ASP A 241 -11.32 -15.73 -17.32
N THR A 242 -10.40 -15.02 -16.67
CA THR A 242 -10.63 -13.69 -16.10
C THR A 242 -10.51 -12.54 -17.12
N ASN A 243 -10.00 -12.80 -18.33
CA ASN A 243 -9.76 -11.78 -19.35
C ASN A 243 -10.32 -12.13 -20.75
N PRO A 244 -11.57 -12.63 -20.87
CA PRO A 244 -12.12 -13.08 -22.13
C PRO A 244 -12.31 -11.92 -23.13
N TYR A 245 -12.63 -10.71 -22.66
CA TYR A 245 -12.88 -9.55 -23.51
C TYR A 245 -11.58 -8.99 -24.08
N SER A 246 -10.56 -8.78 -23.24
CA SER A 246 -9.24 -8.32 -23.70
C SER A 246 -8.59 -9.30 -24.68
N LYS A 247 -8.80 -10.61 -24.48
CA LYS A 247 -8.35 -11.65 -25.43
C LYS A 247 -9.02 -11.51 -26.80
N ALA A 248 -10.33 -11.26 -26.83
CA ALA A 248 -11.08 -11.07 -28.08
C ALA A 248 -10.64 -9.81 -28.85
N ASN A 249 -10.15 -8.80 -28.13
CA ASN A 249 -9.63 -7.55 -28.69
C ASN A 249 -8.12 -7.55 -28.97
N GLU A 250 -7.47 -8.72 -28.90
CA GLU A 250 -6.05 -8.93 -29.18
C GLU A 250 -5.13 -7.97 -28.38
N ILE A 251 -5.55 -7.60 -27.17
CA ILE A 251 -4.78 -6.71 -26.30
C ILE A 251 -3.51 -7.44 -25.83
N LEU A 252 -2.36 -6.78 -25.95
CA LEU A 252 -1.09 -7.29 -25.45
C LEU A 252 -1.06 -7.20 -23.92
N SER A 253 -0.80 -8.31 -23.24
CA SER A 253 -0.51 -8.34 -21.81
C SER A 253 0.97 -8.61 -21.57
N PHE A 254 1.62 -7.82 -20.72
CA PHE A 254 3.00 -8.04 -20.29
C PHE A 254 3.01 -9.01 -19.10
N SER A 255 3.65 -10.17 -19.26
CA SER A 255 3.65 -11.22 -18.23
C SER A 255 4.54 -10.88 -17.03
N LYS A 256 5.51 -9.96 -17.20
CA LYS A 256 6.46 -9.53 -16.16
C LYS A 256 6.47 -8.02 -15.99
N PHE A 257 5.43 -7.50 -15.34
CA PHE A 257 5.35 -6.09 -14.96
C PHE A 257 5.36 -5.92 -13.44
N SER A 258 6.16 -4.98 -12.93
CA SER A 258 6.26 -4.73 -11.48
C SER A 258 5.79 -3.32 -11.09
N SER A 259 5.11 -3.21 -9.95
CA SER A 259 4.72 -1.92 -9.38
C SER A 259 5.89 -1.20 -8.71
N CYS A 260 5.76 0.12 -8.55
CA CYS A 260 6.70 0.94 -7.80
C CYS A 260 6.49 0.79 -6.27
N GLY A 261 5.23 0.68 -5.83
CA GLY A 261 4.87 0.46 -4.43
C GLY A 261 3.93 -0.73 -4.23
N THR A 262 3.50 -0.90 -2.99
CA THR A 262 2.48 -1.88 -2.57
C THR A 262 1.23 -1.18 -2.00
N SER A 263 1.10 0.13 -2.23
CA SER A 263 -0.09 0.92 -1.92
C SER A 263 -0.27 2.03 -2.93
N THR A 264 -1.52 2.44 -3.16
CA THR A 264 -1.89 3.53 -4.06
C THR A 264 -1.14 4.84 -3.75
N ALA A 265 -0.94 5.14 -2.46
CA ALA A 265 -0.25 6.36 -2.01
C ALA A 265 1.23 6.45 -2.42
N ILE A 266 1.84 5.32 -2.81
CA ILE A 266 3.21 5.24 -3.33
C ILE A 266 3.20 5.02 -4.83
N SER A 267 2.49 3.99 -5.30
CA SER A 267 2.51 3.58 -6.70
C SER A 267 1.98 4.64 -7.64
N LEU A 268 0.84 5.25 -7.30
CA LEU A 268 0.19 6.22 -8.19
C LEU A 268 1.07 7.46 -8.40
N PRO A 269 1.57 8.17 -7.37
CA PRO A 269 2.48 9.29 -7.62
C PRO A 269 3.80 8.86 -8.27
N CYS A 270 4.30 7.66 -7.97
CA CYS A 270 5.55 7.17 -8.54
C CYS A 270 5.47 6.93 -10.05
N MET A 271 4.45 6.20 -10.53
CA MET A 271 4.33 5.87 -11.95
C MET A 271 4.07 7.07 -12.86
N PHE A 272 3.52 8.16 -12.30
CA PHE A 272 3.37 9.43 -12.99
C PHE A 272 4.57 10.38 -12.81
N SER A 273 5.53 10.07 -11.93
CA SER A 273 6.73 10.88 -11.75
C SER A 273 7.81 10.53 -12.78
N ASN A 274 8.78 11.42 -12.96
CA ASN A 274 10.00 11.12 -13.72
C ASN A 274 11.05 10.35 -12.90
N LEU A 275 10.68 9.89 -11.70
CA LEU A 275 11.54 9.11 -10.82
C LEU A 275 11.30 7.61 -11.04
N THR A 276 12.34 6.83 -10.80
CA THR A 276 12.25 5.37 -10.73
C THR A 276 11.91 4.93 -9.31
N ARG A 277 11.42 3.71 -9.12
CA ARG A 277 11.21 3.13 -7.79
C ARG A 277 12.42 3.27 -6.88
N SER A 278 13.63 3.12 -7.42
CA SER A 278 14.87 3.13 -6.66
C SER A 278 15.21 4.49 -6.02
N ASN A 279 14.76 5.59 -6.63
CA ASN A 279 15.02 6.96 -6.18
C ASN A 279 13.73 7.74 -5.87
N PHE A 280 12.58 7.08 -5.91
CA PHE A 280 11.30 7.67 -5.60
C PHE A 280 11.23 8.10 -4.12
N SER A 281 10.64 9.27 -3.91
CA SER A 281 10.28 9.77 -2.60
C SER A 281 8.94 10.48 -2.73
N PRO A 282 7.92 10.12 -1.92
CA PRO A 282 6.62 10.79 -1.94
C PRO A 282 6.75 12.30 -1.79
N ASP A 283 7.75 12.72 -1.04
CA ASP A 283 7.99 14.10 -0.71
C ASP A 283 8.61 14.91 -1.86
N ILE A 284 9.51 14.28 -2.63
CA ILE A 284 10.09 14.90 -3.83
C ILE A 284 9.02 14.96 -4.91
N ALA A 285 8.28 13.86 -5.12
CA ALA A 285 7.24 13.77 -6.13
C ALA A 285 6.09 14.77 -5.88
N ALA A 286 5.68 14.95 -4.62
CA ALA A 286 4.64 15.93 -4.27
C ALA A 286 5.03 17.39 -4.59
N ASN A 287 6.33 17.70 -4.63
CA ASN A 287 6.86 19.04 -4.92
C ASN A 287 7.52 19.15 -6.29
N THR A 288 7.28 18.20 -7.19
CA THR A 288 7.82 18.21 -8.56
C THR A 288 6.67 18.07 -9.56
N GLY A 289 6.81 18.67 -10.75
CA GLY A 289 5.91 18.38 -11.86
C GLY A 289 5.92 16.88 -12.20
N ASN A 290 4.81 16.37 -12.72
CA ASN A 290 4.62 14.98 -13.12
C ASN A 290 4.29 14.89 -14.61
N LEU A 291 4.05 13.67 -15.11
CA LEU A 291 3.75 13.41 -16.52
C LEU A 291 2.63 14.30 -17.06
N LEU A 292 1.58 14.53 -16.27
CA LEU A 292 0.41 15.31 -16.70
C LEU A 292 0.80 16.77 -16.96
N ASP A 293 1.63 17.36 -16.11
CA ASP A 293 2.13 18.73 -16.28
C ASP A 293 3.02 18.86 -17.53
N VAL A 294 3.86 17.84 -17.80
CA VAL A 294 4.74 17.82 -18.99
C VAL A 294 3.91 17.69 -20.27
N LEU A 295 2.87 16.86 -20.26
CA LEU A 295 1.96 16.71 -21.40
C LEU A 295 1.17 18.00 -21.66
N GLU A 296 0.62 18.66 -20.63
CA GLU A 296 -0.04 19.97 -20.79
C GLU A 296 0.92 21.03 -21.34
N THR A 297 2.16 21.05 -20.84
CA THR A 297 3.21 21.96 -21.35
C THR A 297 3.49 21.74 -22.84
N ALA A 298 3.44 20.48 -23.29
CA ALA A 298 3.61 20.11 -24.68
C ALA A 298 2.36 20.35 -25.57
N GLY A 299 1.30 20.95 -25.03
CA GLY A 299 0.05 21.21 -25.75
C GLY A 299 -0.84 19.99 -25.93
N ILE A 300 -0.71 18.96 -25.09
CA ILE A 300 -1.65 17.84 -25.03
C ILE A 300 -2.82 18.24 -24.13
N ASN A 301 -4.04 17.98 -24.57
CA ASN A 301 -5.21 18.13 -23.73
C ASN A 301 -5.27 16.97 -22.73
N VAL A 302 -5.12 17.27 -21.44
CA VAL A 302 -5.06 16.26 -20.38
C VAL A 302 -6.32 16.29 -19.53
N SER A 303 -6.92 15.13 -19.29
CA SER A 303 -8.09 15.00 -18.42
C SER A 303 -7.95 13.82 -17.46
N TRP A 304 -8.60 13.92 -16.31
CA TRP A 304 -8.64 12.87 -15.29
C TRP A 304 -10.09 12.49 -14.95
N ILE A 305 -10.43 11.22 -15.12
CA ILE A 305 -11.71 10.64 -14.76
C ILE A 305 -11.45 9.55 -13.73
N GLY A 306 -11.87 9.75 -12.49
CA GLY A 306 -11.63 8.80 -11.41
C GLY A 306 -12.91 8.30 -10.77
N ASN A 307 -12.90 7.05 -10.33
CA ASN A 307 -13.88 6.50 -9.41
C ASN A 307 -13.21 5.95 -8.14
N ASN A 308 -11.87 5.94 -8.05
CA ASN A 308 -11.18 5.54 -6.84
C ASN A 308 -11.55 6.44 -5.64
N SER A 309 -11.91 5.82 -4.51
CA SER A 309 -12.26 6.50 -3.25
C SER A 309 -11.12 7.39 -2.75
N GLY A 310 -9.89 6.91 -2.93
CA GLY A 310 -8.65 7.61 -2.64
C GLY A 310 -8.28 8.78 -3.57
N TYR A 311 -9.11 9.09 -4.57
CA TYR A 311 -8.91 10.12 -5.60
C TYR A 311 -7.57 9.97 -6.34
N CYS A 312 -6.87 11.05 -6.68
CA CYS A 312 -5.65 11.00 -7.52
C CYS A 312 -4.33 11.11 -6.75
N LYS A 313 -4.36 11.04 -5.41
CA LYS A 313 -3.18 11.10 -4.52
C LYS A 313 -2.17 12.23 -4.85
N GLY A 314 -2.67 13.40 -5.27
CA GLY A 314 -1.84 14.57 -5.59
C GLY A 314 -1.40 14.68 -7.06
N VAL A 315 -1.61 13.65 -7.89
CA VAL A 315 -1.14 13.64 -9.28
C VAL A 315 -1.93 14.63 -10.15
N CYS A 316 -3.25 14.65 -10.01
CA CYS A 316 -4.15 15.44 -10.86
C CYS A 316 -4.46 16.86 -10.31
N VAL A 317 -3.89 17.28 -9.19
CA VAL A 317 -4.33 18.49 -8.45
C VAL A 317 -4.10 19.80 -9.20
N ARG A 318 -3.26 19.79 -10.24
CA ARG A 318 -2.97 20.94 -11.10
C ARG A 318 -3.78 20.94 -12.40
N LEU A 319 -4.49 19.85 -12.69
CA LEU A 319 -5.34 19.76 -13.87
C LEU A 319 -6.61 20.57 -13.68
N LYS A 320 -7.03 21.24 -14.76
CA LYS A 320 -8.33 21.93 -14.81
C LYS A 320 -9.49 20.98 -15.06
N ASP A 321 -9.24 19.91 -15.81
CA ASP A 321 -10.24 18.95 -16.26
C ASP A 321 -10.12 17.63 -15.49
N ALA A 322 -10.61 17.62 -14.25
CA ALA A 322 -10.63 16.46 -13.37
C ALA A 322 -12.03 16.22 -12.81
N LYS A 323 -12.54 15.00 -12.96
CA LYS A 323 -13.85 14.56 -12.44
C LYS A 323 -13.69 13.28 -11.61
N ASN A 324 -14.26 13.28 -10.41
CA ASN A 324 -14.29 12.12 -9.52
C ASN A 324 -15.73 11.65 -9.25
N PHE A 325 -15.96 10.35 -9.38
CA PHE A 325 -17.20 9.67 -9.02
C PHE A 325 -17.18 9.09 -7.59
N GLY A 326 -16.00 9.05 -6.96
CA GLY A 326 -15.86 8.88 -5.51
C GLY A 326 -16.05 7.48 -4.95
N GLY A 327 -16.17 6.44 -5.79
CA GLY A 327 -16.06 5.03 -5.38
C GLY A 327 -17.32 4.40 -4.78
N ASP A 328 -18.46 5.10 -4.85
CA ASP A 328 -19.75 4.56 -4.38
C ASP A 328 -20.44 3.63 -5.38
N SER A 329 -20.01 3.69 -6.65
CA SER A 329 -20.59 2.94 -7.76
C SER A 329 -19.54 2.04 -8.40
N TYR A 330 -19.99 1.06 -9.17
CA TYR A 330 -19.12 0.28 -10.03
C TYR A 330 -18.44 1.18 -11.07
N ASP A 331 -17.22 0.83 -11.49
CA ASP A 331 -16.41 1.66 -12.40
C ASP A 331 -17.07 1.98 -13.75
N GLY A 332 -18.05 1.19 -14.18
CA GLY A 332 -18.92 1.46 -15.32
C GLY A 332 -19.61 2.83 -15.32
N VAL A 333 -19.74 3.49 -14.15
CA VAL A 333 -20.27 4.86 -14.04
C VAL A 333 -19.45 5.89 -14.84
N MET A 334 -18.16 5.60 -15.09
CA MET A 334 -17.26 6.49 -15.84
C MET A 334 -17.43 6.39 -17.36
N LEU A 335 -18.06 5.34 -17.89
CA LEU A 335 -18.06 5.03 -19.32
C LEU A 335 -18.67 6.15 -20.17
N GLU A 336 -19.74 6.79 -19.70
CA GLU A 336 -20.37 7.91 -20.41
C GLU A 336 -19.43 9.12 -20.52
N GLU A 337 -18.73 9.47 -19.44
CA GLU A 337 -17.76 10.57 -19.46
C GLU A 337 -16.57 10.24 -20.36
N ILE A 338 -16.06 9.01 -20.30
CA ILE A 338 -14.95 8.55 -21.14
C ILE A 338 -15.34 8.65 -22.62
N GLN A 339 -16.52 8.14 -22.98
CA GLN A 339 -17.04 8.21 -24.35
C GLN A 339 -17.17 9.66 -24.82
N ASN A 340 -17.74 10.53 -23.98
CA ASN A 340 -17.90 11.95 -24.28
C ASN A 340 -16.56 12.64 -24.54
N LYS A 341 -15.53 12.35 -23.76
CA LYS A 341 -14.17 12.91 -23.97
C LYS A 341 -13.53 12.39 -25.25
N ILE A 342 -13.68 11.10 -25.55
CA ILE A 342 -13.13 10.50 -26.78
C ILE A 342 -13.79 11.10 -28.03
N GLN A 343 -15.13 11.14 -28.06
CA GLN A 343 -15.88 11.59 -29.25
C GLN A 343 -15.73 13.09 -29.53
N ASN A 344 -15.55 13.91 -28.50
CA ASN A 344 -15.42 15.37 -28.63
C ASN A 344 -13.97 15.86 -28.68
N ALA A 345 -12.98 14.97 -28.72
CA ALA A 345 -11.57 15.35 -28.82
C ALA A 345 -11.31 16.10 -30.14
N LYS A 346 -10.67 17.28 -30.05
CA LYS A 346 -10.31 18.12 -31.20
C LYS A 346 -8.80 18.18 -31.45
N GLU A 347 -8.02 17.92 -30.42
CA GLU A 347 -6.56 17.98 -30.41
C GLU A 347 -6.00 16.74 -29.71
N SER A 348 -4.68 16.55 -29.78
CA SER A 348 -4.05 15.40 -29.13
C SER A 348 -4.41 15.36 -27.65
N SER A 349 -4.90 14.23 -27.17
CA SER A 349 -5.52 14.13 -25.84
C SER A 349 -4.97 12.94 -25.06
N PHE A 350 -4.74 13.15 -23.76
CA PHE A 350 -4.38 12.12 -22.79
C PHE A 350 -5.45 12.06 -21.71
N ILE A 351 -6.18 10.94 -21.66
CA ILE A 351 -7.29 10.74 -20.72
C ILE A 351 -6.85 9.71 -19.69
N VAL A 352 -6.74 10.11 -18.43
CA VAL A 352 -6.50 9.18 -17.33
C VAL A 352 -7.84 8.67 -16.80
N VAL A 353 -7.98 7.36 -16.69
CA VAL A 353 -9.10 6.67 -16.05
C VAL A 353 -8.59 5.97 -14.79
N HIS A 354 -9.05 6.37 -13.61
CA HIS A 354 -8.60 5.79 -12.33
C HIS A 354 -9.71 4.95 -11.69
N LEU A 355 -9.53 3.63 -11.71
CA LEU A 355 -10.52 2.65 -11.28
C LEU A 355 -10.57 2.48 -9.76
N GLN A 356 -11.73 2.06 -9.24
CA GLN A 356 -11.79 1.40 -7.92
C GLN A 356 -11.32 -0.07 -8.02
N GLY A 357 -11.43 -0.68 -9.19
CA GLY A 357 -10.77 -1.95 -9.54
C GLY A 357 -11.08 -3.08 -8.57
N SER A 358 -10.03 -3.74 -8.10
CA SER A 358 -10.10 -4.90 -7.21
C SER A 358 -9.97 -4.53 -5.73
N HIS A 359 -10.24 -3.27 -5.35
CA HIS A 359 -10.02 -2.78 -3.99
C HIS A 359 -10.79 -3.59 -2.92
N GLY A 360 -10.05 -4.14 -1.96
CA GLY A 360 -10.54 -4.92 -0.82
C GLY A 360 -10.86 -4.09 0.42
N PRO A 361 -11.28 -4.72 1.53
CA PRO A 361 -11.65 -6.13 1.65
C PRO A 361 -13.02 -6.46 1.03
N THR A 362 -13.79 -5.46 0.59
CA THR A 362 -15.15 -5.65 0.09
C THR A 362 -15.21 -5.99 -1.40
N TYR A 363 -14.43 -6.98 -1.85
CA TYR A 363 -14.30 -7.34 -3.28
C TYR A 363 -15.66 -7.58 -3.97
N PHE A 364 -16.62 -8.18 -3.25
CA PHE A 364 -17.98 -8.43 -3.73
C PHE A 364 -18.78 -7.17 -4.12
N LYS A 365 -18.33 -5.98 -3.70
CA LYS A 365 -18.92 -4.68 -4.08
C LYS A 365 -18.24 -4.06 -5.31
N ARG A 366 -17.31 -4.75 -5.97
CA ARG A 366 -16.54 -4.21 -7.12
C ARG A 366 -17.15 -4.52 -8.48
N TYR A 367 -18.08 -5.46 -8.53
CA TYR A 367 -18.71 -5.90 -9.78
C TYR A 367 -20.23 -6.03 -9.61
N PRO A 368 -21.03 -5.75 -10.66
CA PRO A 368 -22.46 -5.99 -10.62
C PRO A 368 -22.76 -7.48 -10.81
N LYS A 369 -24.01 -7.87 -10.55
CA LYS A 369 -24.44 -9.29 -10.47
C LYS A 369 -24.13 -10.08 -11.75
N GLU A 370 -24.18 -9.43 -12.91
CA GLU A 370 -23.92 -10.02 -14.21
C GLU A 370 -22.49 -10.57 -14.35
N PHE A 371 -21.56 -10.02 -13.56
CA PHE A 371 -20.14 -10.37 -13.49
C PHE A 371 -19.78 -11.27 -12.30
N SER A 372 -20.76 -11.69 -11.50
CA SER A 372 -20.58 -12.74 -10.49
C SER A 372 -20.59 -14.11 -11.19
N LYS A 373 -19.51 -14.44 -11.92
CA LYS A 373 -19.38 -15.66 -12.74
C LYS A 373 -18.74 -16.82 -11.98
N PHE A 374 -17.83 -16.53 -11.09
CA PHE A 374 -17.10 -17.52 -10.29
C PHE A 374 -17.72 -17.58 -8.89
N SER A 375 -18.03 -18.78 -8.42
CA SER A 375 -18.80 -19.02 -7.20
C SER A 375 -18.36 -20.33 -6.52
N PRO A 376 -18.47 -20.47 -5.19
CA PRO A 376 -19.09 -19.53 -4.22
C PRO A 376 -18.28 -18.25 -4.00
N THR A 377 -18.91 -17.18 -3.48
CA THR A 377 -18.27 -15.86 -3.23
C THR A 377 -18.17 -15.54 -1.72
N CYS A 378 -17.23 -14.66 -1.38
CA CYS A 378 -16.98 -14.10 -0.06
C CYS A 378 -17.64 -12.72 0.05
N ASP A 379 -18.90 -12.70 0.48
CA ASP A 379 -19.71 -11.48 0.54
C ASP A 379 -19.61 -10.77 1.92
N THR A 380 -18.38 -10.66 2.44
CA THR A 380 -18.07 -10.02 3.72
C THR A 380 -16.73 -9.29 3.67
N ALA A 381 -16.58 -8.24 4.49
CA ALA A 381 -15.30 -7.55 4.69
C ALA A 381 -14.31 -8.35 5.58
N THR A 382 -14.78 -9.38 6.27
CA THR A 382 -13.96 -10.20 7.16
C THR A 382 -13.45 -11.43 6.40
N LEU A 383 -12.43 -11.24 5.56
CA LEU A 383 -11.92 -12.27 4.66
C LEU A 383 -11.55 -13.60 5.35
N LYS A 384 -11.16 -13.56 6.63
CA LYS A 384 -10.82 -14.74 7.42
C LYS A 384 -12.00 -15.68 7.70
N ASP A 385 -13.23 -15.20 7.54
CA ASP A 385 -14.44 -16.00 7.73
C ASP A 385 -14.79 -16.79 6.45
N CYS A 386 -14.11 -16.50 5.33
CA CYS A 386 -14.28 -17.16 4.05
C CYS A 386 -13.17 -18.19 3.80
N THR A 387 -13.48 -19.19 2.98
CA THR A 387 -12.48 -20.09 2.40
C THR A 387 -11.61 -19.35 1.40
N TYR A 388 -10.41 -19.88 1.15
CA TYR A 388 -9.52 -19.32 0.12
C TYR A 388 -10.18 -19.30 -1.27
N GLU A 389 -10.92 -20.36 -1.61
CA GLU A 389 -11.66 -20.46 -2.88
C GLU A 389 -12.72 -19.35 -3.01
N GLU A 390 -13.53 -19.11 -1.97
CA GLU A 390 -14.52 -18.03 -1.98
C GLU A 390 -13.87 -16.65 -2.20
N ILE A 391 -12.73 -16.39 -1.56
CA ILE A 391 -12.00 -15.12 -1.74
C ILE A 391 -11.48 -15.00 -3.16
N VAL A 392 -10.83 -16.04 -3.69
CA VAL A 392 -10.28 -16.06 -5.06
C VAL A 392 -11.39 -15.88 -6.10
N ASN A 393 -12.50 -16.61 -5.98
CA ASN A 393 -13.66 -16.47 -6.88
C ASN A 393 -14.20 -15.04 -6.89
N THR A 394 -14.34 -14.43 -5.71
CA THR A 394 -14.82 -13.05 -5.56
C THR A 394 -13.83 -12.07 -6.18
N TYR A 395 -12.54 -12.26 -5.94
CA TYR A 395 -11.48 -11.43 -6.51
C TYR A 395 -11.43 -11.54 -8.04
N ASP A 396 -11.55 -12.74 -8.59
CA ASP A 396 -11.54 -12.99 -10.05
C ASP A 396 -12.73 -12.33 -10.76
N ASN A 397 -13.90 -12.27 -10.10
CA ASN A 397 -15.05 -11.52 -10.62
C ASN A 397 -14.75 -10.01 -10.73
N THR A 398 -13.92 -9.44 -9.84
CA THR A 398 -13.47 -8.04 -9.95
C THR A 398 -12.57 -7.82 -11.18
N ILE A 399 -11.71 -8.80 -11.49
CA ILE A 399 -10.83 -8.75 -12.66
C ILE A 399 -11.66 -8.87 -13.94
N LEU A 400 -12.62 -9.79 -13.98
CA LEU A 400 -13.52 -9.95 -15.12
C LEU A 400 -14.31 -8.66 -15.42
N TYR A 401 -14.76 -7.96 -14.38
CA TYR A 401 -15.43 -6.67 -14.58
C TYR A 401 -14.47 -5.59 -15.07
N THR A 402 -13.25 -5.53 -14.53
CA THR A 402 -12.21 -4.61 -15.02
C THR A 402 -11.87 -4.87 -16.49
N ASP A 403 -11.75 -6.14 -16.88
CA ASP A 403 -11.53 -6.59 -18.26
C ASP A 403 -12.62 -6.07 -19.21
N TYR A 404 -13.89 -6.17 -18.80
CA TYR A 404 -15.01 -5.62 -19.55
C TYR A 404 -14.94 -4.09 -19.71
N ILE A 405 -14.59 -3.35 -18.65
CA ILE A 405 -14.44 -1.89 -18.72
C ILE A 405 -13.34 -1.50 -19.72
N ILE A 406 -12.17 -2.14 -19.63
CA ILE A 406 -11.05 -1.91 -20.56
C ILE A 406 -11.48 -2.18 -22.00
N ASN A 407 -12.19 -3.29 -22.23
CA ASN A 407 -12.72 -3.62 -23.54
C ASN A 407 -13.66 -2.54 -24.09
N LYS A 408 -14.57 -2.01 -23.25
CA LYS A 408 -15.48 -0.93 -23.67
C LYS A 408 -14.73 0.33 -24.08
N ILE A 409 -13.66 0.68 -23.36
CA ILE A 409 -12.82 1.82 -23.72
C ILE A 409 -12.11 1.57 -25.07
N VAL A 410 -11.56 0.37 -25.28
CA VAL A 410 -10.95 0.00 -26.57
C VAL A 410 -11.96 0.11 -27.72
N ASP A 411 -13.19 -0.36 -27.53
CA ASP A 411 -14.23 -0.24 -28.55
C ASP A 411 -14.56 1.22 -28.88
N MET A 412 -14.60 2.11 -27.89
CA MET A 412 -14.77 3.57 -28.12
C MET A 412 -13.57 4.18 -28.87
N LEU A 413 -12.34 3.73 -28.58
CA LEU A 413 -11.13 4.24 -29.23
C LEU A 413 -11.07 3.88 -30.71
N LYS A 414 -11.55 2.69 -31.09
CA LYS A 414 -11.62 2.26 -32.50
C LYS A 414 -12.52 3.14 -33.37
N GLU A 415 -13.50 3.82 -32.78
CA GLU A 415 -14.40 4.73 -33.49
C GLU A 415 -13.77 6.13 -33.72
N SER A 416 -12.63 6.41 -33.08
CA SER A 416 -11.94 7.69 -33.18
C SER A 416 -11.22 7.85 -34.53
N LYS A 417 -11.07 9.10 -34.97
CA LYS A 417 -10.29 9.49 -36.16
C LYS A 417 -8.81 9.77 -35.85
N PHE A 418 -8.43 9.68 -34.59
CA PHE A 418 -7.08 9.94 -34.10
C PHE A 418 -6.27 8.65 -34.14
N GLN A 419 -4.94 8.76 -34.15
CA GLN A 419 -4.13 7.59 -33.82
C GLN A 419 -4.33 7.27 -32.33
N THR A 420 -4.87 6.09 -32.03
CA THR A 420 -5.30 5.76 -30.67
C THR A 420 -4.49 4.68 -29.98
N GLY A 421 -4.49 4.72 -28.65
CA GLY A 421 -3.90 3.69 -27.81
C GLY A 421 -4.49 3.67 -26.41
N LEU A 422 -4.34 2.54 -25.74
CA LEU A 422 -4.70 2.34 -24.35
C LEU A 422 -3.57 1.62 -23.62
N PHE A 423 -3.23 2.11 -22.43
CA PHE A 423 -2.38 1.38 -21.49
C PHE A 423 -3.13 1.20 -20.17
N TYR A 424 -3.33 -0.04 -19.76
CA TYR A 424 -3.82 -0.39 -18.44
C TYR A 424 -2.66 -0.89 -17.58
N VAL A 425 -2.60 -0.45 -16.32
CA VAL A 425 -1.71 -1.04 -15.33
C VAL A 425 -2.31 -0.89 -13.94
N SER A 426 -2.25 -1.95 -13.14
CA SER A 426 -2.61 -1.84 -11.73
C SER A 426 -1.54 -1.09 -10.95
N ASP A 427 -1.96 -0.27 -9.99
CA ASP A 427 -1.06 0.46 -9.09
C ASP A 427 -0.23 -0.51 -8.21
N HIS A 428 -0.83 -1.57 -7.68
CA HIS A 428 -0.19 -2.69 -6.99
C HIS A 428 -1.07 -3.95 -7.09
N GLY A 429 -0.54 -5.07 -6.57
CA GLY A 429 -1.29 -6.32 -6.43
C GLY A 429 -1.90 -6.52 -5.04
N GLU A 430 -2.30 -7.74 -4.70
CA GLU A 430 -3.06 -8.08 -3.50
C GLU A 430 -2.71 -9.47 -2.96
N SER A 431 -2.62 -9.62 -1.64
CA SER A 431 -2.60 -10.93 -0.97
C SER A 431 -4.01 -11.37 -0.58
N LEU A 432 -4.37 -12.62 -0.89
CA LEU A 432 -5.73 -13.16 -0.74
C LEU A 432 -5.83 -14.24 0.36
N GLY A 433 -4.80 -14.34 1.21
CA GLY A 433 -4.72 -15.32 2.30
C GLY A 433 -3.49 -16.21 2.22
N GLU A 434 -2.68 -16.10 1.17
CA GLU A 434 -1.44 -16.88 1.04
C GLU A 434 -0.54 -16.64 2.27
N ASN A 435 -0.10 -17.72 2.92
CA ASN A 435 0.67 -17.68 4.18
C ASN A 435 0.02 -16.90 5.34
N GLY A 436 -1.31 -16.68 5.29
CA GLY A 436 -2.06 -15.90 6.27
C GLY A 436 -1.94 -14.38 6.07
N ILE A 437 -1.50 -13.95 4.90
CA ILE A 437 -1.37 -12.53 4.53
C ILE A 437 -2.58 -12.14 3.68
N TYR A 438 -3.21 -11.03 4.04
CA TYR A 438 -4.33 -10.44 3.31
C TYR A 438 -3.99 -8.99 2.95
N LEU A 439 -4.75 -8.43 2.01
CA LEU A 439 -4.62 -7.04 1.58
C LEU A 439 -3.23 -6.73 0.99
N HIS A 440 -2.81 -5.48 1.13
CA HIS A 440 -1.59 -4.91 0.59
C HIS A 440 -0.92 -3.96 1.59
N GLY A 441 0.09 -3.22 1.15
CA GLY A 441 0.84 -2.27 1.97
C GLY A 441 1.94 -2.92 2.81
N ILE A 442 2.40 -4.12 2.46
CA ILE A 442 3.62 -4.69 3.06
C ILE A 442 4.82 -3.89 2.52
N PRO A 443 5.80 -3.52 3.36
CA PRO A 443 7.01 -2.86 2.91
C PRO A 443 7.62 -3.58 1.71
N TYR A 444 7.90 -2.86 0.61
CA TYR A 444 8.23 -3.45 -0.68
C TYR A 444 9.32 -4.55 -0.62
N SER A 445 10.33 -4.38 0.23
CA SER A 445 11.42 -5.36 0.42
C SER A 445 11.00 -6.71 1.01
N LEU A 446 9.81 -6.77 1.62
CA LEU A 446 9.20 -7.95 2.24
C LEU A 446 7.94 -8.40 1.51
N ALA A 447 7.47 -7.62 0.54
CA ALA A 447 6.21 -7.87 -0.11
C ALA A 447 6.30 -9.12 -1.00
N PRO A 448 5.30 -10.01 -0.95
CA PRO A 448 5.25 -11.14 -1.86
C PRO A 448 5.05 -10.64 -3.30
N ASP A 449 5.40 -11.48 -4.27
CA ASP A 449 5.14 -11.20 -5.69
C ASP A 449 3.67 -10.87 -5.96
N PHE A 450 2.74 -11.44 -5.18
CA PHE A 450 1.32 -11.12 -5.25
C PHE A 450 0.98 -9.64 -5.06
N GLN A 451 1.80 -8.87 -4.33
CA GLN A 451 1.61 -7.42 -4.14
C GLN A 451 2.44 -6.55 -5.10
N THR A 452 3.51 -7.09 -5.68
CA THR A 452 4.45 -6.31 -6.51
C THR A 452 4.38 -6.62 -8.00
N LYS A 453 3.84 -7.78 -8.40
CA LYS A 453 3.63 -8.18 -9.80
C LYS A 453 2.22 -7.83 -10.23
N VAL A 454 2.11 -6.85 -11.11
CA VAL A 454 0.85 -6.26 -11.55
C VAL A 454 0.53 -6.60 -13.01
N PRO A 455 -0.74 -6.68 -13.39
CA PRO A 455 -1.12 -6.73 -14.79
C PRO A 455 -0.78 -5.39 -15.46
N ALA A 456 -0.24 -5.47 -16.67
CA ALA A 456 -0.08 -4.33 -17.55
C ALA A 456 -0.48 -4.75 -18.96
N MET A 457 -1.37 -4.00 -19.58
CA MET A 457 -1.93 -4.30 -20.88
C MET A 457 -1.83 -3.10 -21.81
N LEU A 458 -1.46 -3.36 -23.07
CA LEU A 458 -1.33 -2.35 -24.12
C LEU A 458 -2.20 -2.72 -25.31
N TRP A 459 -2.99 -1.76 -25.75
CA TRP A 459 -3.67 -1.80 -27.04
C TRP A 459 -3.26 -0.59 -27.86
N LEU A 460 -3.03 -0.79 -29.16
CA LEU A 460 -2.75 0.26 -30.13
C LEU A 460 -3.62 0.04 -31.36
N GLU A 461 -4.10 1.11 -31.96
CA GLU A 461 -4.76 1.08 -33.26
C GLU A 461 -3.78 0.70 -34.39
N ASP A 462 -2.50 1.10 -34.25
CA ASP A 462 -1.39 0.66 -35.09
C ASP A 462 -1.03 -0.81 -34.80
N LYS A 463 -1.59 -1.70 -35.62
CA LYS A 463 -1.44 -3.16 -35.48
C LYS A 463 -0.01 -3.63 -35.73
N ASP A 464 0.72 -3.00 -36.64
CA ASP A 464 2.09 -3.40 -36.97
C ASP A 464 3.02 -3.08 -35.78
N LYS A 465 2.86 -1.90 -35.18
CA LYS A 465 3.59 -1.54 -33.97
C LYS A 465 3.22 -2.44 -32.79
N LEU A 466 1.94 -2.78 -32.62
CA LEU A 466 1.49 -3.70 -31.57
C LEU A 466 2.10 -5.09 -31.75
N GLU A 467 2.15 -5.61 -32.97
CA GLU A 467 2.71 -6.95 -33.27
C GLU A 467 4.21 -7.01 -32.93
N ASN A 468 4.98 -5.97 -33.27
CA ASN A 468 6.39 -5.88 -32.87
C ASN A 468 6.57 -5.91 -31.34
N LEU A 469 5.69 -5.21 -30.61
CA LEU A 469 5.69 -5.17 -29.15
C LEU A 469 5.27 -6.49 -28.50
N LYS A 470 4.49 -7.34 -29.17
CA LYS A 470 4.15 -8.69 -28.65
C LYS A 470 5.40 -9.54 -28.42
N SER A 471 6.48 -9.30 -29.17
CA SER A 471 7.76 -9.98 -28.96
C SER A 471 8.44 -9.63 -27.62
N LEU A 472 8.00 -8.55 -26.96
CA LEU A 472 8.49 -8.10 -25.66
C LEU A 472 7.60 -8.55 -24.48
N LYS A 473 6.55 -9.35 -24.72
CA LYS A 473 5.56 -9.72 -23.69
C LYS A 473 6.18 -10.30 -22.41
N ASP A 474 7.26 -11.08 -22.54
CA ASP A 474 7.93 -11.79 -21.44
C ASP A 474 9.17 -11.07 -20.89
N LYS A 475 9.41 -9.85 -21.38
CA LYS A 475 10.45 -8.96 -20.89
C LYS A 475 10.00 -8.29 -19.60
N SER A 476 10.94 -8.09 -18.68
CA SER A 476 10.69 -7.40 -17.42
C SER A 476 10.54 -5.90 -17.63
N PHE A 477 9.37 -5.37 -17.30
CA PHE A 477 9.09 -3.94 -17.21
C PHE A 477 8.55 -3.57 -15.84
N SER A 478 8.42 -2.28 -15.57
CA SER A 478 7.85 -1.78 -14.33
C SER A 478 7.16 -0.44 -14.53
N GLN A 479 6.50 0.05 -13.48
CA GLN A 479 5.90 1.38 -13.48
C GLN A 479 6.91 2.51 -13.78
N ASP A 480 8.21 2.28 -13.62
CA ASP A 480 9.28 3.22 -14.01
C ASP A 480 9.25 3.55 -15.52
N ASN A 481 8.68 2.66 -16.33
CA ASN A 481 8.60 2.82 -17.78
C ASN A 481 7.45 3.75 -18.21
N ILE A 482 6.44 3.98 -17.37
CA ILE A 482 5.18 4.64 -17.76
C ILE A 482 5.41 6.07 -18.22
N PHE A 483 6.10 6.87 -17.40
CA PHE A 483 6.38 8.27 -17.69
C PHE A 483 6.99 8.44 -19.09
N HIS A 484 8.02 7.67 -19.39
CA HIS A 484 8.75 7.77 -20.64
C HIS A 484 7.97 7.18 -21.83
N THR A 485 7.28 6.07 -21.62
CA THR A 485 6.46 5.44 -22.67
C THR A 485 5.33 6.36 -23.14
N MET A 486 4.70 7.12 -22.23
CA MET A 486 3.67 8.08 -22.60
C MET A 486 4.23 9.27 -23.38
N LEU A 487 5.40 9.80 -22.99
CA LEU A 487 6.09 10.82 -23.77
C LEU A 487 6.48 10.33 -25.18
N GLY A 488 6.97 9.09 -25.27
CA GLY A 488 7.30 8.42 -26.53
C GLY A 488 6.10 8.25 -27.44
N PHE A 489 4.95 7.81 -26.90
CA PHE A 489 3.71 7.70 -27.65
C PHE A 489 3.33 9.01 -28.34
N PHE A 490 3.38 10.14 -27.64
CA PHE A 490 3.07 11.46 -28.20
C PHE A 490 4.21 12.07 -29.03
N GLY A 491 5.40 11.44 -29.05
CA GLY A 491 6.57 11.98 -29.73
C GLY A 491 7.04 13.30 -29.12
N ILE A 492 7.02 13.39 -27.79
CA ILE A 492 7.45 14.58 -27.04
C ILE A 492 8.97 14.59 -26.92
N GLN A 493 9.59 15.69 -27.34
CA GLN A 493 10.99 15.98 -27.06
C GLN A 493 11.10 16.85 -25.81
N THR A 494 11.85 16.37 -24.82
CA THR A 494 12.16 17.09 -23.59
C THR A 494 13.39 16.48 -22.92
N SER A 495 14.13 17.30 -22.17
CA SER A 495 15.28 16.88 -21.34
C SER A 495 14.96 15.83 -20.28
N VAL A 496 13.68 15.65 -19.90
CA VAL A 496 13.27 14.63 -18.91
C VAL A 496 12.88 13.29 -19.52
N TYR A 497 12.94 13.15 -20.85
CA TYR A 497 12.65 11.90 -21.55
C TYR A 497 13.89 10.99 -21.61
N ASP A 498 13.76 9.75 -21.17
CA ASP A 498 14.76 8.69 -21.29
C ASP A 498 14.25 7.58 -22.21
N LYS A 499 14.85 7.48 -23.40
CA LYS A 499 14.51 6.47 -24.41
C LYS A 499 14.74 5.03 -23.96
N ASN A 500 15.58 4.79 -22.95
CA ASN A 500 15.85 3.44 -22.45
C ASN A 500 14.73 2.92 -21.54
N LEU A 501 13.85 3.82 -21.08
CA LEU A 501 12.68 3.48 -20.27
C LEU A 501 11.38 3.52 -21.08
N ASP A 502 11.43 3.86 -22.37
CA ASP A 502 10.30 3.82 -23.29
C ASP A 502 10.11 2.42 -23.91
N ILE A 503 9.02 1.75 -23.52
CA ILE A 503 8.63 0.43 -24.05
C ILE A 503 8.37 0.48 -25.56
N MET A 504 7.80 1.58 -26.06
CA MET A 504 7.44 1.74 -27.47
C MET A 504 8.66 1.93 -28.36
N GLN A 505 9.75 2.51 -27.86
CA GLN A 505 11.00 2.67 -28.60
C GLN A 505 11.78 1.36 -28.69
N GLU A 506 11.68 0.53 -27.66
CA GLU A 506 12.39 -0.74 -27.61
C GLU A 506 11.88 -1.75 -28.66
N GLY A 507 10.58 -1.69 -29.00
CA GLY A 507 9.99 -2.48 -30.08
C GLY A 507 10.48 -2.10 -31.49
N GLU A 508 11.05 -0.90 -31.66
CA GLU A 508 11.54 -0.39 -32.95
C GLU A 508 13.02 -0.75 -33.23
N GLN A 509 13.76 -1.31 -32.25
CA GLN A 509 15.19 -1.65 -32.39
C GLN A 509 15.46 -3.04 -33.02
N LYS A 510 14.52 -3.58 -33.81
CA LYS A 510 14.67 -4.85 -34.52
C LYS A 510 14.75 -4.67 -36.02
#